data_AF-A0A536LVY4-F1
#
_entry.id   AF-A0A536LVY4-F1
#
_cell.length_a   1.000
_cell.length_b   1.000
_cell.length_c   1.000
_cell.angle_alpha   90.00
_cell.angle_beta   90.00
_cell.angle_gamma   90.00
#
_symmetry.space_group_name_H-M   'P 1'
#
loop_
_entity.id
_entity.type
_entity.pdbx_description
1 polymer ?
#
loop_
_entity_poly.entity_id
_entity_poly.type
_entity_poly.pdbx_seq_one_letter_code
_entity_poly.pdbx_strand_id
1 'polypeptide(L)'
;MREGRSITNRIERLVDDLLASVGGKAESFYFAFGDTDAFVIVDVPDNVTAAAVALTVGASGLVNLKTTVLMTPEEVDQATKKSPAYRAPGA
;
A
#
# COMPACT_ATOMS: atom_id res chain seq x y z
N MET A 1 24.80 24.38 5.38
CA MET A 1 24.43 23.16 4.66
C MET A 1 24.88 21.96 5.47
N ARG A 2 23.92 21.24 6.08
CA ARG A 2 24.10 19.96 6.77
C ARG A 2 23.02 19.02 6.24
N GLU A 3 23.21 18.54 5.01
CA GLU A 3 22.46 17.40 4.50
C GLU A 3 22.78 16.20 5.41
N GLY A 4 21.75 15.50 5.90
CA GLY A 4 21.95 14.29 6.71
C GLY A 4 21.14 14.18 7.99
N ARG A 5 20.15 15.05 8.23
CA ARG A 5 19.16 14.86 9.31
C ARG A 5 17.75 15.31 8.89
N SER A 6 17.36 15.01 7.66
CA SER A 6 15.96 15.20 7.26
C SER A 6 15.08 14.14 7.93
N ILE A 7 13.96 14.56 8.49
CA ILE A 7 12.91 13.67 9.02
C ILE A 7 12.39 12.71 7.95
N THR A 8 12.42 13.14 6.68
CA THR A 8 12.03 12.37 5.50
C THR A 8 12.81 11.05 5.40
N ASN A 9 14.14 11.11 5.49
CA ASN A 9 15.00 9.92 5.38
C ASN A 9 14.78 8.90 6.52
N ARG A 10 14.20 9.32 7.65
CA ARG A 10 13.91 8.40 8.76
C ARG A 10 12.64 7.61 8.50
N ILE A 11 11.60 8.26 7.96
CA ILE A 11 10.32 7.59 7.70
C ILE A 11 10.46 6.61 6.53
N GLU A 12 11.10 7.02 5.44
CA GLU A 12 11.36 6.15 4.28
C GLU A 12 12.13 4.90 4.71
N ARG A 13 13.20 5.06 5.48
CA ARG A 13 13.99 3.92 5.97
C ARG A 13 13.19 2.98 6.86
N LEU A 14 12.32 3.50 7.73
CA LEU A 14 11.48 2.65 8.58
C LEU A 14 10.48 1.83 7.75
N VAL A 15 9.95 2.42 6.67
CA VAL A 15 9.09 1.73 5.71
C VAL A 15 9.88 0.66 4.97
N ASP A 16 11.08 0.97 4.48
CA ASP A 16 11.94 0.01 3.79
C ASP A 16 12.32 -1.17 4.69
N ASP A 17 12.76 -0.92 5.92
CA ASP A 17 13.14 -1.95 6.89
C ASP A 17 11.94 -2.86 7.22
N LEU A 18 10.75 -2.27 7.39
CA LEU A 18 9.51 -3.02 7.63
C LEU A 18 9.14 -3.90 6.43
N LEU A 19 9.16 -3.34 5.22
CA LEU A 19 8.78 -4.08 4.01
C LEU A 19 9.80 -5.18 3.70
N ALA A 20 11.09 -4.92 3.88
CA ALA A 20 12.14 -5.93 3.72
C ALA A 20 11.95 -7.11 4.69
N SER A 21 11.48 -6.87 5.91
CA SER A 21 11.21 -7.92 6.90
C SER A 21 10.13 -8.93 6.47
N VAL A 22 9.28 -8.54 5.52
CA VAL A 22 8.22 -9.37 4.93
C VAL A 22 8.46 -9.72 3.46
N GLY A 23 9.68 -9.49 2.96
CA GLY A 23 10.05 -9.79 1.58
C GLY A 23 9.45 -8.83 0.54
N GLY A 24 9.06 -7.63 0.95
CA GLY A 24 8.57 -6.56 0.08
C GLY A 24 9.53 -5.37 -0.05
N LYS A 25 9.09 -4.35 -0.78
CA LYS A 25 9.80 -3.08 -1.01
C LYS A 25 8.84 -1.92 -1.20
N ALA A 26 9.29 -0.71 -0.93
CA ALA A 26 8.58 0.49 -1.34
C ALA A 26 8.91 0.81 -2.82
N GLU A 27 7.88 1.05 -3.63
CA GLU A 27 8.02 1.51 -5.01
C GLU A 27 8.10 3.04 -5.07
N SER A 28 7.31 3.71 -4.24
CA SER A 28 7.31 5.17 -4.18
C SER A 28 6.70 5.69 -2.88
N PHE A 29 7.14 6.89 -2.50
CA PHE A 29 6.67 7.62 -1.34
C PHE A 29 6.35 9.06 -1.75
N TYR A 30 5.14 9.52 -1.48
CA TYR A 30 4.71 10.89 -1.76
C TYR A 30 4.08 11.51 -0.53
N PHE A 31 4.43 12.76 -0.24
CA PHE A 31 3.67 13.58 0.70
C PHE A 31 2.55 14.30 -0.05
N ALA A 32 1.39 14.40 0.59
CA ALA A 32 0.23 15.09 0.06
C ALA A 32 -0.32 16.08 1.09
N PHE A 33 -0.99 17.11 0.60
CA PHE A 33 -1.77 18.03 1.43
C PHE A 33 -3.25 17.61 1.34
N GLY A 34 -3.94 17.61 2.49
CA GLY A 34 -5.34 17.26 2.58
C GLY A 34 -5.58 16.30 3.74
N ASP A 35 -6.61 15.46 3.64
CA ASP A 35 -6.96 14.48 4.68
C ASP A 35 -5.94 13.33 4.80
N THR A 36 -5.15 13.12 3.74
CA THR A 36 -4.08 12.11 3.68
C THR A 36 -2.75 12.82 3.54
N ASP A 37 -1.86 12.62 4.51
CA ASP A 37 -0.54 13.26 4.53
C ASP A 37 0.51 12.54 3.68
N ALA A 38 0.33 11.25 3.41
CA ALA A 38 1.27 10.44 2.63
C ALA A 38 0.59 9.33 1.83
N PHE A 39 1.11 9.08 0.63
CA PHE A 39 0.80 7.92 -0.20
C PHE A 39 2.07 7.10 -0.37
N VAL A 40 1.97 5.80 -0.12
CA VAL A 40 3.07 4.85 -0.28
C VAL A 40 2.59 3.73 -1.18
N ILE A 41 3.32 3.49 -2.27
CA ILE A 41 3.12 2.32 -3.12
C ILE A 41 4.12 1.28 -2.68
N VAL A 42 3.64 0.09 -2.35
CA VAL A 42 4.46 -1.02 -1.87
C VAL A 42 4.24 -2.23 -2.74
N ASP A 43 5.31 -2.98 -2.98
CA ASP A 43 5.30 -4.27 -3.64
C ASP A 43 5.62 -5.33 -2.59
N VAL A 44 4.70 -6.28 -2.38
CA VAL A 44 4.77 -7.32 -1.36
C VAL A 44 4.30 -8.65 -1.95
N PRO A 45 4.74 -9.81 -1.41
CA PRO A 45 4.52 -11.11 -2.04
C PRO A 45 3.04 -11.48 -2.26
N ASP A 46 2.15 -11.07 -1.36
CA ASP A 46 0.72 -11.35 -1.44
C ASP A 46 -0.14 -10.39 -0.57
N ASN A 47 -1.46 -10.45 -0.76
CA ASN A 47 -2.42 -9.63 -0.02
C ASN A 47 -2.46 -9.93 1.49
N VAL A 48 -2.09 -11.15 1.91
CA VAL A 48 -2.03 -11.50 3.34
C VAL A 48 -0.87 -10.76 4.01
N THR A 49 0.26 -10.69 3.32
CA THR A 49 1.44 -9.93 3.72
C THR A 49 1.15 -8.44 3.77
N ALA A 50 0.47 -7.89 2.75
CA ALA A 50 0.02 -6.50 2.75
C ALA A 50 -0.88 -6.19 3.96
N ALA A 51 -1.84 -7.07 4.25
CA ALA A 51 -2.72 -6.92 5.41
C ALA A 51 -1.96 -6.99 6.73
N ALA A 52 -0.98 -7.89 6.86
CA ALA A 52 -0.14 -8.00 8.06
C ALA A 52 0.67 -6.72 8.32
N VAL A 53 1.25 -6.11 7.27
CA VAL A 53 1.91 -4.81 7.36
C VAL A 53 0.93 -3.73 7.80
N ALA A 54 -0.24 -3.63 7.14
CA ALA A 54 -1.24 -2.62 7.46
C ALA A 54 -1.76 -2.73 8.92
N LEU A 55 -2.00 -3.96 9.39
CA LEU A 55 -2.41 -4.21 10.78
C LEU A 55 -1.32 -3.85 11.78
N THR A 56 -0.06 -4.21 11.49
CA THR A 56 1.08 -3.90 12.36
C THR A 56 1.28 -2.40 12.51
N VAL A 57 1.24 -1.68 11.39
CA VAL A 57 1.39 -0.21 11.40
C VAL A 57 0.16 0.44 12.05
N GLY A 58 -1.05 -0.03 11.74
CA GLY A 58 -2.30 0.48 12.32
C GLY A 58 -2.40 0.26 13.83
N ALA A 59 -1.88 -0.85 14.34
CA ALA A 59 -1.85 -1.16 15.77
C ALA A 59 -1.01 -0.18 16.60
N SER A 60 -0.14 0.62 15.97
CA SER A 60 0.59 1.69 16.67
C SER A 60 -0.31 2.80 17.22
N GLY A 61 -1.50 3.00 16.62
CA GLY A 61 -2.38 4.13 16.92
C GLY A 61 -1.83 5.49 16.48
N LEU A 62 -0.66 5.53 15.82
CA LEU A 62 0.00 6.75 15.39
C LEU A 62 -0.42 7.22 13.99
N VAL A 63 -1.07 6.36 13.22
CA VAL A 63 -1.49 6.64 11.85
C VAL A 63 -2.91 6.15 11.59
N ASN A 64 -3.62 6.87 10.72
CA ASN A 64 -4.85 6.38 10.10
C ASN A 64 -4.50 5.82 8.73
N LEU A 65 -4.84 4.55 8.48
CA LEU A 65 -4.45 3.84 7.26
C LEU A 65 -5.66 3.51 6.40
N LYS A 66 -5.50 3.75 5.10
CA LYS A 66 -6.38 3.26 4.06
C LYS A 66 -5.57 2.46 3.06
N THR A 67 -5.79 1.15 3.03
CA THR A 67 -5.10 0.23 2.11
C THR A 67 -5.96 -0.01 0.88
N THR A 68 -5.38 0.21 -0.30
CA THR A 68 -6.01 -0.08 -1.60
C THR A 68 -5.13 -1.08 -2.34
N VAL A 69 -5.67 -2.26 -2.66
CA VAL A 69 -4.97 -3.23 -3.51
C VAL A 69 -4.97 -2.70 -4.94
N LEU A 70 -3.79 -2.60 -5.54
CA LEU A 70 -3.62 -2.21 -6.94
C LEU A 70 -3.67 -3.45 -7.82
N MET A 71 -4.34 -3.36 -8.96
CA MET A 71 -4.37 -4.43 -9.96
C MET A 71 -3.31 -4.18 -11.02
N THR A 72 -2.63 -5.22 -11.48
CA THR A 72 -1.76 -5.12 -12.64
C THR A 72 -2.59 -5.03 -13.93
N PRO A 73 -2.04 -4.48 -15.02
CA PRO A 73 -2.69 -4.52 -16.33
C PRO A 73 -3.11 -5.94 -16.74
N GLU A 74 -2.27 -6.95 -16.48
CA GLU A 74 -2.54 -8.35 -16.79
C GLU A 74 -3.72 -8.89 -15.97
N GLU A 75 -3.84 -8.52 -14.70
CA GLU A 75 -5.00 -8.91 -13.87
C GLU A 75 -6.30 -8.31 -14.39
N VAL A 76 -6.25 -7.05 -14.85
CA VAL A 76 -7.39 -6.39 -15.51
C VAL A 76 -7.73 -7.13 -16.80
N ASP A 77 -6.75 -7.50 -17.62
CA ASP A 77 -6.95 -8.28 -18.84
C ASP A 77 -7.60 -9.63 -18.54
N GLN A 78 -7.17 -10.35 -17.49
CA GLN A 78 -7.82 -11.59 -17.08
C GLN A 78 -9.23 -11.36 -16.56
N ALA A 79 -9.48 -10.24 -15.88
CA ALA A 79 -10.82 -9.88 -15.43
C ALA A 79 -11.78 -9.66 -16.60
N THR A 80 -11.32 -9.06 -17.71
CA THR A 80 -12.17 -8.84 -18.91
C THR A 80 -12.66 -10.14 -19.56
N LYS A 81 -11.94 -11.26 -19.35
CA LYS A 81 -12.31 -12.59 -19.89
C LYS A 81 -13.35 -13.31 -19.02
N LYS A 82 -13.69 -12.77 -17.85
CA LYS A 82 -14.70 -13.34 -16.96
C LYS A 82 -16.06 -12.71 -17.27
N SER A 83 -17.09 -13.53 -17.35
CA SER A 83 -18.48 -13.07 -17.57
C SER A 83 -19.37 -13.61 -16.44
N PRO A 84 -19.47 -12.89 -15.30
CA PRO A 84 -20.30 -13.32 -14.20
C PRO A 84 -21.78 -13.29 -14.62
N ALA A 85 -22.51 -14.37 -14.33
CA ALA A 85 -23.96 -14.37 -14.46
C ALA A 85 -24.55 -13.47 -13.36
N TYR A 86 -25.01 -12.28 -13.74
CA TYR A 86 -25.68 -11.35 -12.83
C TYR A 86 -27.16 -11.25 -13.18
N ARG A 87 -28.03 -11.56 -12.23
CA ARG A 87 -29.45 -11.23 -12.29
C ARG A 87 -29.69 -10.08 -11.32
N ALA A 88 -30.12 -8.93 -11.85
CA ALA A 88 -30.47 -7.80 -11.03
C ALA A 88 -31.64 -8.17 -10.09
N PRO A 89 -31.61 -7.74 -8.81
CA PRO A 89 -32.76 -7.88 -7.92
C PRO A 89 -34.01 -7.24 -8.56
N GLY A 90 -35.10 -7.99 -8.67
CA GLY A 90 -36.39 -7.51 -9.20
C GLY A 90 -36.71 -7.89 -10.66
N ALA A 91 -35.89 -8.69 -11.33
CA ALA A 91 -36.14 -9.26 -12.66
C ALA A 91 -36.69 -10.70 -12.63
#